data_AF-A0A7V9S4S5-F1
#
_entry.id   AF-A0A7V9S4S5-F1
#
_cell.length_a   1.000
_cell.length_b   1.000
_cell.length_c   1.000
_cell.angle_alpha   90.00
_cell.angle_beta   90.00
_cell.angle_gamma   90.00
#
_symmetry.space_group_name_H-M   'P 1'
#
loop_
_entity.id
_entity.type
_entity.pdbx_description
1 polymer ?
#
loop_
_entity_poly.entity_id
_entity_poly.type
_entity_poly.pdbx_seq_one_letter_code
_entity_poly.pdbx_strand_id
1 'polypeptide(L)'
;MAEIHIQKKKKPVWPWVIALILIIVVILLLVDNGEQRVIDSDLAKTEVPEEVTDYIKYVRQTDPEEKMDQSHEYSSQSILKLASALDALVNETNSETAEIKEKKEQLKQTAQNIQKDPQSLAHADSLRSAFELASDIIVAVQEEHFPEVSNEVQNLKSTARAVDPNTPALKQGTQIIDFFEEAAFALDAMTQKMSVSEAKIGKTKKRRKNEN
;
A
#
# COMPACT_ATOMS: atom_id res chain seq x y z
N MET A 1 61.95 44.72 35.87
CA MET A 1 60.91 43.75 36.25
C MET A 1 60.08 43.49 35.02
N ALA A 2 60.08 42.27 34.48
CA ALA A 2 59.27 41.89 33.32
C ALA A 2 58.62 40.53 33.62
N GLU A 3 57.31 40.55 33.78
CA GLU A 3 56.47 39.37 34.03
C GLU A 3 56.16 38.66 32.71
N ILE A 4 56.58 37.41 32.56
CA ILE A 4 56.35 36.61 31.37
C ILE A 4 55.14 35.70 31.63
N HIS A 5 54.01 36.05 31.03
CA HIS A 5 52.78 35.25 31.07
C HIS A 5 52.91 34.03 30.14
N ILE A 6 52.90 32.81 30.70
CA ILE A 6 52.87 31.55 29.93
C ILE A 6 51.41 31.12 29.74
N GLN A 7 50.90 31.23 28.52
CA GLN A 7 49.57 30.70 28.18
C GLN A 7 49.62 29.19 27.88
N LYS A 8 48.69 28.43 28.47
CA LYS A 8 48.59 26.97 28.30
C LYS A 8 47.97 26.61 26.94
N LYS A 9 48.69 25.78 26.18
CA LYS A 9 48.29 25.30 24.84
C LYS A 9 47.11 24.33 24.96
N LYS A 10 45.97 24.64 24.30
CA LYS A 10 44.80 23.75 24.25
C LYS A 10 45.10 22.53 23.38
N LYS A 11 44.64 21.35 23.82
CA LYS A 11 44.90 20.08 23.13
C LYS A 11 44.22 20.09 21.74
N PRO A 12 44.89 19.59 20.68
CA PRO A 12 44.32 19.59 19.35
C PRO A 12 43.15 18.60 19.29
N VAL A 13 41.95 19.12 19.00
CA VAL A 13 40.69 18.36 18.90
C VAL A 13 40.59 17.62 17.54
N TRP A 14 41.43 18.01 16.58
CA TRP A 14 41.43 17.52 15.20
C TRP A 14 41.50 15.99 15.03
N PRO A 15 42.25 15.21 15.83
CA PRO A 15 42.28 13.75 15.70
C PRO A 15 40.92 13.08 15.95
N TRP A 16 40.11 13.63 16.86
CA TRP A 16 38.81 13.06 17.22
C TRP A 16 37.75 13.26 16.13
N VAL A 17 37.85 14.35 15.37
CA VAL A 17 36.94 14.63 14.25
C VAL A 17 37.17 13.64 13.10
N ILE A 18 38.44 13.32 12.81
CA ILE A 18 38.80 12.34 11.78
C ILE A 18 38.30 10.94 12.16
N ALA A 19 38.43 10.56 13.43
CA ALA A 19 37.93 9.27 13.92
C ALA A 19 36.40 9.13 13.75
N LEU A 20 35.65 10.20 14.01
CA LEU A 20 34.19 10.22 13.83
C LEU A 20 33.79 10.02 12.36
N ILE A 21 34.48 10.69 11.43
CA ILE A 21 34.22 10.58 10.00
C ILE A 21 34.48 9.16 9.50
N LEU A 22 35.58 8.53 9.95
CA LEU A 22 35.93 7.16 9.58
C LEU A 22 34.86 6.15 10.01
N ILE A 23 34.28 6.33 11.20
CA ILE A 23 33.20 5.48 11.70
C ILE A 23 31.93 5.62 10.84
N ILE A 24 31.57 6.85 10.45
CA ILE A 24 30.39 7.10 9.60
C ILE A 24 30.55 6.45 8.23
N VAL A 25 31.74 6.52 7.62
CA VAL A 25 32.02 5.87 6.33
C VAL A 25 31.90 4.35 6.45
N VAL A 26 32.40 3.74 7.52
CA VAL A 26 32.26 2.29 7.75
C VAL A 26 30.79 1.90 7.93
N ILE A 27 29.99 2.71 8.63
CA ILE A 27 28.55 2.46 8.78
C ILE A 27 27.85 2.53 7.41
N LEU A 28 28.15 3.52 6.57
CA LEU A 28 27.58 3.60 5.22
C LEU A 28 27.97 2.41 4.34
N LEU A 29 29.20 1.91 4.45
CA LEU A 29 29.66 0.72 3.71
C LEU A 29 29.03 -0.59 4.21
N LEU A 30 28.56 -0.64 5.47
CA LEU A 30 27.86 -1.80 6.01
C LEU A 30 26.35 -1.80 5.71
N VAL A 31 25.77 -0.65 5.33
CA VAL A 31 24.35 -0.52 5.03
C VAL A 31 24.02 -0.98 3.59
N ASP A 32 25.00 -1.01 2.69
CA ASP A 32 24.78 -1.41 1.28
C ASP A 32 25.40 -2.77 0.94
N ASN A 33 24.85 -3.82 1.53
CA ASN A 33 25.06 -5.22 1.11
C ASN A 33 23.76 -6.01 1.23
N GLY A 34 22.71 -5.53 0.57
CA GLY A 34 21.55 -6.34 0.24
C GLY A 34 21.92 -7.31 -0.88
N GLU A 35 22.45 -8.48 -0.54
CA GLU A 35 22.62 -9.57 -1.49
C GLU A 35 21.29 -9.87 -2.19
N GLN A 36 21.21 -9.55 -3.49
CA GLN A 36 20.13 -9.98 -4.35
C GLN A 36 20.29 -11.48 -4.61
N ARG A 37 19.75 -12.29 -3.70
CA ARG A 37 19.61 -13.73 -3.90
C ARG A 37 18.56 -13.98 -4.97
N VAL A 38 19.02 -14.23 -6.19
CA VAL A 38 18.22 -14.85 -7.24
C VAL A 38 17.97 -16.29 -6.80
N ILE A 39 16.82 -16.52 -6.15
CA ILE A 39 16.30 -17.86 -5.90
C ILE A 39 15.43 -18.19 -7.10
N ASP A 40 15.97 -18.96 -8.03
CA ASP A 40 15.16 -19.75 -8.96
C ASP A 40 14.25 -20.65 -8.13
N SER A 41 12.95 -20.36 -8.19
CA SER A 41 11.91 -21.07 -7.48
C SER A 41 10.80 -21.37 -8.47
N ASP A 42 11.01 -22.42 -9.27
CA ASP A 42 9.96 -23.24 -9.92
C ASP A 42 9.13 -24.01 -8.86
N LEU A 43 8.69 -23.30 -7.84
CA LEU A 43 7.63 -23.71 -6.93
C LEU A 43 6.52 -22.72 -7.20
N ALA A 44 5.39 -23.18 -7.73
CA ALA A 44 4.18 -22.40 -7.96
C ALA A 44 3.95 -21.46 -6.76
N LYS A 45 4.33 -20.20 -6.98
CA LYS A 45 4.36 -19.13 -6.00
C LYS A 45 3.02 -18.47 -6.20
N THR A 46 2.13 -18.56 -5.21
CA THR A 46 0.94 -17.70 -5.18
C THR A 46 1.48 -16.32 -4.84
N GLU A 47 2.04 -15.67 -5.86
CA GLU A 47 2.56 -14.32 -5.75
C GLU A 47 1.37 -13.41 -5.51
N VAL A 48 1.54 -12.51 -4.53
CA VAL A 48 0.66 -11.35 -4.41
C VAL A 48 0.49 -10.77 -5.81
N PRO A 49 -0.74 -10.64 -6.33
CA PRO A 49 -0.92 -10.19 -7.70
C PRO A 49 -0.24 -8.84 -7.91
N GLU A 50 0.44 -8.69 -9.05
CA GLU A 50 1.22 -7.48 -9.36
C GLU A 50 0.35 -6.23 -9.27
N GLU A 51 -0.90 -6.32 -9.73
CA GLU A 51 -1.89 -5.25 -9.70
C GLU A 51 -2.22 -4.78 -8.28
N VAL A 52 -2.24 -5.70 -7.31
CA VAL A 52 -2.45 -5.38 -5.89
C VAL A 52 -1.27 -4.59 -5.35
N THR A 53 -0.05 -5.05 -5.66
CA THR A 53 1.19 -4.36 -5.25
C THR A 53 1.29 -2.98 -5.89
N ASP A 54 0.95 -2.87 -7.17
CA ASP A 54 0.95 -1.64 -7.94
C ASP A 54 -0.02 -0.60 -7.41
N TYR A 55 -1.23 -1.03 -7.03
CA TYR A 55 -2.20 -0.15 -6.38
C TYR A 55 -1.69 0.36 -5.03
N ILE A 56 -1.21 -0.54 -4.16
CA ILE A 56 -0.67 -0.17 -2.84
C ILE A 56 0.48 0.83 -2.99
N LYS A 57 1.41 0.55 -3.92
CA LYS A 57 2.55 1.41 -4.21
C LYS A 57 2.10 2.78 -4.70
N TYR A 58 1.15 2.83 -5.63
CA TYR A 58 0.61 4.07 -6.17
C TYR A 58 0.03 4.95 -5.05
N VAL A 59 -0.88 4.43 -4.21
CA VAL A 59 -1.50 5.22 -3.14
C VAL A 59 -0.48 5.72 -2.09
N ARG A 60 0.52 4.89 -1.75
CA ARG A 60 1.52 5.21 -0.72
C ARG A 60 2.63 6.15 -1.19
N GLN A 61 2.95 6.14 -2.48
CA GLN A 61 4.09 6.90 -3.03
C GLN A 61 3.68 8.22 -3.68
N THR A 62 2.40 8.41 -4.01
CA THR A 62 1.91 9.72 -4.48
C THR A 62 1.97 10.74 -3.34
N ASP A 63 2.58 11.89 -3.63
CA ASP A 63 2.74 12.98 -2.65
C ASP A 63 1.37 13.55 -2.22
N PRO A 64 1.12 13.79 -0.92
CA PRO A 64 -0.13 14.39 -0.45
C PRO A 64 -0.51 15.72 -1.12
N GLU A 65 0.46 16.57 -1.47
CA GLU A 65 0.20 17.83 -2.19
C GLU A 65 -0.25 17.55 -3.63
N GLU A 66 0.36 16.54 -4.28
CA GLU A 66 -0.03 16.09 -5.62
C GLU A 66 -1.43 15.45 -5.64
N LYS A 67 -1.79 14.68 -4.61
CA LYS A 67 -3.14 14.11 -4.43
C LYS A 67 -4.23 15.19 -4.41
N MET A 68 -3.95 16.34 -3.79
CA MET A 68 -4.92 17.43 -3.63
C MET A 68 -5.00 18.34 -4.85
N ASP A 69 -3.88 18.65 -5.50
CA ASP A 69 -3.84 19.54 -6.68
C ASP A 69 -4.43 18.86 -7.94
N GLN A 70 -4.30 17.53 -8.03
CA GLN A 70 -4.78 16.72 -9.16
C GLN A 70 -6.00 15.85 -8.82
N SER A 71 -6.84 16.26 -7.86
CA SER A 71 -7.85 15.39 -7.23
C SER A 71 -8.74 14.59 -8.19
N HIS A 72 -9.03 15.11 -9.38
CA HIS A 72 -9.80 14.40 -10.42
C HIS A 72 -9.00 13.28 -11.11
N GLU A 73 -7.78 13.57 -11.54
CA GLU A 73 -6.89 12.59 -12.18
C GLU A 73 -6.48 11.53 -11.16
N TYR A 74 -6.08 11.96 -9.95
CA TYR A 74 -5.76 11.07 -8.86
C TYR A 74 -6.93 10.13 -8.52
N SER A 75 -8.16 10.64 -8.36
CA SER A 75 -9.31 9.80 -8.00
C SER A 75 -9.65 8.79 -9.10
N SER A 76 -9.68 9.22 -10.36
CA SER A 76 -10.00 8.32 -11.48
C SER A 76 -8.95 7.23 -11.67
N GLN A 77 -7.65 7.58 -11.62
CA GLN A 77 -6.55 6.63 -11.70
C GLN A 77 -6.55 5.67 -10.50
N SER A 78 -6.81 6.18 -9.28
CA SER A 78 -6.90 5.36 -8.06
C SER A 78 -8.01 4.31 -8.17
N ILE A 79 -9.20 4.68 -8.66
CA ILE A 79 -10.30 3.70 -8.84
C ILE A 79 -9.96 2.68 -9.91
N LEU A 80 -9.36 3.09 -11.05
CA LEU A 80 -8.97 2.15 -12.10
C LEU A 80 -7.94 1.12 -11.60
N LYS A 81 -6.92 1.59 -10.86
CA LYS A 81 -5.92 0.71 -10.25
C LYS A 81 -6.53 -0.21 -9.19
N LEU A 82 -7.43 0.32 -8.35
CA LEU A 82 -8.16 -0.48 -7.38
C LEU A 82 -9.01 -1.55 -8.07
N ALA A 83 -9.74 -1.21 -9.13
CA ALA A 83 -10.53 -2.18 -9.89
C ALA A 83 -9.65 -3.30 -10.48
N SER A 84 -8.45 -2.96 -10.98
CA SER A 84 -7.48 -3.94 -11.45
C SER A 84 -6.96 -4.84 -10.33
N ALA A 85 -6.61 -4.25 -9.18
CA ALA A 85 -6.16 -4.98 -8.00
C ALA A 85 -7.22 -5.95 -7.49
N LEU A 86 -8.49 -5.53 -7.45
CA LEU A 86 -9.60 -6.39 -7.02
C LEU A 86 -9.89 -7.52 -8.01
N ASP A 87 -9.80 -7.24 -9.32
CA ASP A 87 -9.95 -8.28 -10.34
C ASP A 87 -8.88 -9.36 -10.19
N ALA A 88 -7.63 -8.95 -10.01
CA ALA A 88 -6.50 -9.85 -9.82
C ALA A 88 -6.59 -10.62 -8.49
N LEU A 89 -6.96 -9.96 -7.39
CA LEU A 89 -7.12 -10.59 -6.09
C LEU A 89 -8.23 -11.65 -6.13
N VAL A 90 -9.41 -11.32 -6.66
CA VAL A 90 -10.54 -12.25 -6.78
C VAL A 90 -10.17 -13.49 -7.62
N ASN A 91 -9.40 -13.29 -8.70
CA ASN A 91 -8.92 -14.40 -9.52
C ASN A 91 -7.93 -15.28 -8.76
N GLU A 92 -6.97 -14.69 -8.04
CA GLU A 92 -5.97 -15.43 -7.26
C GLU A 92 -6.60 -16.22 -6.12
N THR A 93 -7.59 -15.65 -5.43
CA THR A 93 -8.30 -16.33 -4.33
C THR A 93 -9.37 -17.30 -4.83
N ASN A 94 -9.69 -17.31 -6.12
CA ASN A 94 -10.80 -18.05 -6.72
C ASN A 94 -12.17 -17.69 -6.11
N SER A 95 -12.36 -16.44 -5.71
CA SER A 95 -13.61 -15.95 -5.08
C SER A 95 -14.64 -15.45 -6.10
N GLU A 96 -14.47 -15.72 -7.41
CA GLU A 96 -15.37 -15.20 -8.44
C GLU A 96 -16.80 -15.76 -8.27
N THR A 97 -17.75 -14.88 -7.94
CA THR A 97 -19.18 -15.16 -7.92
C THR A 97 -19.92 -14.28 -8.93
N ALA A 98 -21.17 -14.62 -9.28
CA ALA A 98 -21.99 -13.77 -10.15
C ALA A 98 -22.15 -12.35 -9.59
N GLU A 99 -22.29 -12.21 -8.27
CA GLU A 99 -22.40 -10.93 -7.58
C GLU A 99 -21.09 -10.13 -7.65
N ILE A 100 -19.94 -10.76 -7.35
CA ILE A 100 -18.63 -10.10 -7.43
C ILE A 100 -18.35 -9.66 -8.87
N LYS A 101 -18.68 -10.50 -9.85
CA LYS A 101 -18.53 -10.15 -11.27
C LYS A 101 -19.32 -8.90 -11.65
N GLU A 102 -20.58 -8.82 -11.22
CA GLU A 102 -21.42 -7.65 -11.47
C GLU A 102 -20.84 -6.40 -10.80
N LYS A 103 -20.43 -6.49 -9.54
CA LYS A 103 -19.82 -5.36 -8.80
C LYS A 103 -18.52 -4.89 -9.46
N LYS A 104 -17.67 -5.79 -9.96
CA LYS A 104 -16.44 -5.44 -10.69
C LYS A 104 -16.75 -4.66 -11.96
N GLU A 105 -17.75 -5.08 -12.72
CA GLU A 105 -18.14 -4.39 -13.95
C GLU A 105 -18.72 -3.00 -13.65
N GLN A 106 -19.59 -2.89 -12.65
CA GLN A 106 -20.13 -1.61 -12.19
C GLN A 106 -19.02 -0.67 -11.70
N LEU A 107 -18.03 -1.18 -10.95
CA LEU A 107 -16.88 -0.40 -10.49
C LEU A 107 -16.06 0.15 -11.66
N LYS A 108 -15.75 -0.71 -12.65
CA LYS A 108 -15.03 -0.31 -13.87
C LYS A 108 -15.81 0.76 -14.65
N GLN A 109 -17.13 0.58 -14.80
CA GLN A 109 -17.98 1.55 -15.50
C GLN A 109 -18.04 2.89 -14.77
N THR A 110 -18.19 2.88 -13.44
CA THR A 110 -18.19 4.11 -12.62
C THR A 110 -16.86 4.85 -12.74
N ALA A 111 -15.73 4.14 -12.71
CA ALA A 111 -14.40 4.72 -12.90
C ALA A 111 -14.28 5.46 -14.24
N GLN A 112 -14.72 4.81 -15.33
CA GLN A 112 -14.71 5.40 -16.67
C GLN A 112 -15.62 6.63 -16.78
N ASN A 113 -16.77 6.62 -16.10
CA ASN A 113 -17.70 7.76 -16.10
C ASN A 113 -17.09 8.97 -15.37
N ILE A 114 -16.42 8.74 -14.23
CA ILE A 114 -15.69 9.79 -13.51
C ILE A 114 -14.58 10.38 -14.39
N GLN A 115 -13.86 9.55 -15.15
CA GLN A 115 -12.79 10.00 -16.04
C GLN A 115 -13.28 10.84 -17.23
N LYS A 116 -14.46 10.53 -17.78
CA LYS A 116 -14.98 11.18 -19.01
C LYS A 116 -15.47 12.61 -18.80
N ASP A 117 -16.01 12.92 -17.62
CA ASP A 117 -16.58 14.24 -17.32
C ASP A 117 -16.03 14.80 -16.00
N PRO A 118 -14.75 15.21 -15.95
CA PRO A 118 -14.09 15.64 -14.72
C PRO A 118 -14.68 16.91 -14.08
N GLN A 119 -15.62 17.60 -14.75
CA GLN A 119 -16.28 18.81 -14.26
C GLN A 119 -17.67 18.51 -13.65
N SER A 120 -18.06 17.24 -13.57
CA SER A 120 -19.37 16.87 -13.08
C SER A 120 -19.52 17.18 -11.58
N LEU A 121 -20.60 17.89 -11.24
CA LEU A 121 -20.98 18.10 -9.84
C LEU A 121 -21.51 16.81 -9.18
N ALA A 122 -21.80 15.77 -9.96
CA ALA A 122 -22.29 14.47 -9.48
C ALA A 122 -21.16 13.49 -9.10
N HIS A 123 -19.89 13.92 -9.17
CA HIS A 123 -18.77 13.03 -8.86
C HIS A 123 -18.77 12.48 -7.45
N ALA A 124 -19.25 13.23 -6.45
CA ALA A 124 -19.28 12.74 -5.07
C ALA A 124 -20.17 11.50 -4.92
N ASP A 125 -21.31 11.47 -5.61
CA ASP A 125 -22.20 10.32 -5.67
C ASP A 125 -21.54 9.13 -6.38
N SER A 126 -20.93 9.39 -7.54
CA SER A 126 -20.21 8.34 -8.29
C SER A 126 -19.01 7.78 -7.51
N LEU A 127 -18.25 8.62 -6.82
CA LEU A 127 -17.13 8.22 -5.97
C LEU A 127 -17.61 7.35 -4.82
N ARG A 128 -18.66 7.80 -4.10
CA ARG A 128 -19.25 7.00 -3.01
C ARG A 128 -19.73 5.64 -3.52
N SER A 129 -20.42 5.59 -4.65
CA SER A 129 -20.87 4.34 -5.26
C SER A 129 -19.68 3.42 -5.61
N ALA A 130 -18.62 3.95 -6.22
CA ALA A 130 -17.40 3.18 -6.48
C ALA A 130 -16.76 2.65 -5.18
N PHE A 131 -16.75 3.45 -4.13
CA PHE A 131 -16.15 3.09 -2.84
C PHE A 131 -16.95 2.01 -2.12
N GLU A 132 -18.28 2.08 -2.16
CA GLU A 132 -19.17 1.06 -1.62
C GLU A 132 -19.01 -0.27 -2.41
N LEU A 133 -18.97 -0.22 -3.75
CA LEU A 133 -18.74 -1.41 -4.59
C LEU A 133 -17.39 -2.06 -4.29
N ALA A 134 -16.31 -1.28 -4.23
CA ALA A 134 -14.98 -1.80 -3.93
C ALA A 134 -14.91 -2.40 -2.51
N SER A 135 -15.51 -1.72 -1.52
CA SER A 135 -15.57 -2.22 -0.14
C SER A 135 -16.30 -3.55 -0.06
N ASP A 136 -17.42 -3.69 -0.76
CA ASP A 136 -18.20 -4.92 -0.78
C ASP A 136 -17.43 -6.09 -1.40
N ILE A 137 -16.66 -5.86 -2.47
CA ILE A 137 -15.80 -6.89 -3.06
C ILE A 137 -14.70 -7.30 -2.07
N ILE A 138 -14.06 -6.32 -1.43
CA ILE A 138 -13.01 -6.57 -0.42
C ILE A 138 -13.57 -7.36 0.75
N VAL A 139 -14.77 -7.02 1.26
CA VAL A 139 -15.47 -7.76 2.32
C VAL A 139 -15.70 -9.21 1.90
N ALA A 140 -16.23 -9.44 0.71
CA ALA A 140 -16.55 -10.80 0.26
C ALA A 140 -15.29 -11.70 0.19
N VAL A 141 -14.19 -11.18 -0.36
CA VAL A 141 -12.90 -11.90 -0.40
C VAL A 141 -12.34 -12.08 1.01
N GLN A 142 -12.44 -11.05 1.86
CA GLN A 142 -11.95 -11.07 3.23
C GLN A 142 -12.63 -12.14 4.09
N GLU A 143 -13.95 -12.20 4.05
CA GLU A 143 -14.73 -13.14 4.86
C GLU A 143 -14.42 -14.59 4.51
N GLU A 144 -14.15 -14.88 3.23
CA GLU A 144 -13.83 -16.22 2.75
C GLU A 144 -12.38 -16.64 3.01
N HIS A 145 -11.41 -15.76 2.75
CA HIS A 145 -9.99 -16.13 2.73
C HIS A 145 -9.12 -15.50 3.83
N PHE A 146 -9.55 -14.38 4.40
CA PHE A 146 -8.74 -13.57 5.32
C PHE A 146 -9.54 -13.10 6.55
N PRO A 147 -10.21 -13.99 7.30
CA PRO A 147 -11.12 -13.63 8.40
C PRO A 147 -10.46 -12.75 9.49
N GLU A 148 -9.14 -12.82 9.63
CA GLU A 148 -8.35 -12.03 10.58
C GLU A 148 -8.15 -10.55 10.19
N VAL A 149 -8.47 -10.16 8.95
CA VAL A 149 -8.34 -8.78 8.42
C VAL A 149 -9.66 -8.00 8.56
N SER A 150 -10.57 -8.48 9.42
CA SER A 150 -11.90 -7.90 9.55
C SER A 150 -11.90 -6.46 10.05
N ASN A 151 -10.97 -6.08 10.93
CA ASN A 151 -10.90 -4.72 11.46
C ASN A 151 -10.55 -3.70 10.37
N GLU A 152 -9.56 -4.00 9.55
CA GLU A 152 -9.10 -3.17 8.44
C GLU A 152 -10.22 -2.97 7.40
N VAL A 153 -10.98 -4.04 7.11
CA VAL A 153 -12.11 -3.97 6.18
C VAL A 153 -13.31 -3.21 6.75
N GLN A 154 -13.57 -3.29 8.06
CA GLN A 154 -14.62 -2.46 8.68
C GLN A 154 -14.26 -0.96 8.66
N ASN A 155 -12.99 -0.61 8.86
CA ASN A 155 -12.52 0.77 8.74
C ASN A 155 -12.73 1.29 7.31
N LEU A 156 -12.29 0.52 6.30
CA LEU A 156 -12.52 0.82 4.89
C LEU A 156 -14.00 1.11 4.60
N LYS A 157 -14.90 0.24 5.06
CA LYS A 157 -16.35 0.39 4.85
C LYS A 157 -16.91 1.66 5.52
N SER A 158 -16.39 2.01 6.69
CA SER A 158 -16.73 3.26 7.37
C SER A 158 -16.28 4.47 6.56
N THR A 159 -15.05 4.46 6.03
CA THR A 159 -14.50 5.54 5.23
C THR A 159 -15.24 5.72 3.90
N ALA A 160 -15.63 4.62 3.24
CA ALA A 160 -16.48 4.68 2.04
C ALA A 160 -17.79 5.44 2.30
N ARG A 161 -18.43 5.18 3.45
CA ARG A 161 -19.71 5.81 3.85
C ARG A 161 -19.56 7.25 4.35
N ALA A 162 -18.34 7.66 4.71
CA ALA A 162 -18.04 9.01 5.17
C ALA A 162 -18.07 10.04 4.03
N VAL A 163 -17.97 9.59 2.76
CA VAL A 163 -18.16 10.45 1.60
C VAL A 163 -19.63 10.85 1.49
N ASP A 164 -19.90 12.15 1.59
CA ASP A 164 -21.25 12.69 1.43
C ASP A 164 -21.55 12.95 -0.06
N PRO A 165 -22.55 12.29 -0.68
CA PRO A 165 -22.88 12.51 -2.09
C PRO A 165 -23.43 13.92 -2.35
N ASN A 166 -23.87 14.64 -1.32
CA ASN A 166 -24.42 16.00 -1.44
C ASN A 166 -23.36 17.10 -1.29
N THR A 167 -22.13 16.73 -0.93
CA THR A 167 -21.02 17.67 -0.80
C THR A 167 -20.07 17.51 -2.01
N PRO A 168 -19.70 18.59 -2.73
CA PRO A 168 -18.81 18.47 -3.88
C PRO A 168 -17.50 17.73 -3.55
N ALA A 169 -17.04 16.86 -4.45
CA ALA A 169 -15.84 16.04 -4.26
C ALA A 169 -14.59 16.89 -3.90
N LEU A 170 -14.44 18.06 -4.52
CA LEU A 170 -13.36 19.01 -4.23
C LEU A 170 -13.33 19.52 -2.78
N LYS A 171 -14.46 19.44 -2.06
CA LYS A 171 -14.54 19.83 -0.64
C LYS A 171 -14.33 18.66 0.33
N GLN A 172 -14.18 17.45 -0.20
CA GLN A 172 -14.04 16.21 0.58
C GLN A 172 -12.77 15.44 0.19
N GLY A 173 -11.73 16.16 -0.25
CA GLY A 173 -10.47 15.56 -0.70
C GLY A 173 -9.85 14.64 0.35
N THR A 174 -9.92 15.02 1.64
CA THR A 174 -9.44 14.18 2.74
C THR A 174 -10.19 12.84 2.80
N GLN A 175 -11.52 12.84 2.81
CA GLN A 175 -12.31 11.59 2.88
C GLN A 175 -12.06 10.68 1.67
N ILE A 176 -11.87 11.29 0.50
CA ILE A 176 -11.53 10.57 -0.75
C ILE A 176 -10.15 9.92 -0.63
N ILE A 177 -9.15 10.65 -0.14
CA ILE A 177 -7.79 10.12 0.07
C ILE A 177 -7.79 9.02 1.13
N ASP A 178 -8.45 9.26 2.27
CA ASP A 178 -8.58 8.31 3.37
C ASP A 178 -9.16 6.98 2.86
N PHE A 179 -10.15 7.01 1.97
CA PHE A 179 -10.72 5.78 1.40
C PHE A 179 -9.66 4.96 0.65
N PHE A 180 -8.87 5.59 -0.22
CA PHE A 180 -7.83 4.89 -0.98
C PHE A 180 -6.72 4.37 -0.06
N GLU A 181 -6.37 5.10 0.99
CA GLU A 181 -5.37 4.68 1.97
C GLU A 181 -5.85 3.48 2.79
N GLU A 182 -7.09 3.49 3.25
CA GLU A 182 -7.70 2.36 3.95
C GLU A 182 -7.86 1.14 3.03
N ALA A 183 -8.18 1.34 1.75
CA ALA A 183 -8.23 0.24 0.77
C ALA A 183 -6.85 -0.38 0.57
N ALA A 184 -5.81 0.45 0.42
CA ALA A 184 -4.43 -0.02 0.32
C ALA A 184 -3.98 -0.74 1.60
N PHE A 185 -4.41 -0.27 2.77
CA PHE A 185 -4.11 -0.92 4.05
C PHE A 185 -4.79 -2.28 4.18
N ALA A 186 -6.08 -2.39 3.84
CA ALA A 186 -6.81 -3.66 3.86
C ALA A 186 -6.20 -4.68 2.88
N LEU A 187 -5.87 -4.25 1.66
CA LEU A 187 -5.22 -5.12 0.68
C LEU A 187 -3.83 -5.57 1.16
N ASP A 188 -3.00 -4.66 1.67
CA ASP A 188 -1.68 -5.02 2.22
C ASP A 188 -1.78 -5.97 3.42
N ALA A 189 -2.80 -5.82 4.26
CA ALA A 189 -3.05 -6.74 5.35
C ALA A 189 -3.37 -8.15 4.83
N MET A 190 -4.18 -8.29 3.77
CA MET A 190 -4.48 -9.59 3.13
C MET A 190 -3.24 -10.21 2.47
N THR A 191 -2.46 -9.44 1.74
CA THR A 191 -1.24 -9.94 1.07
C THR A 191 -0.21 -10.44 2.07
N GLN A 192 -0.10 -9.79 3.23
CA GLN A 192 0.72 -10.29 4.34
C GLN A 192 0.24 -11.67 4.83
N LYS A 193 -1.08 -11.92 4.88
CA LYS A 193 -1.62 -13.24 5.27
C LYS A 193 -1.33 -14.31 4.22
N MET A 194 -1.42 -13.96 2.94
CA MET A 194 -1.04 -14.86 1.83
C MET A 194 0.40 -15.35 2.03
N SER A 195 1.36 -14.43 2.22
CA SER A 195 2.77 -14.78 2.38
C SER A 195 3.08 -15.64 3.63
N VAL A 196 2.37 -15.41 4.74
CA VAL A 196 2.56 -16.18 5.99
C VAL A 196 2.01 -17.60 5.87
N SER A 197 0.89 -17.78 5.15
CA SER A 197 0.29 -19.09 4.93
C SER A 197 1.26 -20.03 4.19
N GLU A 198 1.98 -19.51 3.20
CA GLU A 198 2.99 -20.25 2.43
C GLU A 198 4.20 -20.66 3.28
N ALA A 199 4.71 -19.74 4.11
CA ALA A 199 5.86 -20.00 4.98
C ALA A 199 5.62 -21.18 5.95
N LYS A 200 4.38 -21.35 6.42
CA LYS A 200 3.99 -22.48 7.29
C LYS A 200 3.93 -23.81 6.52
N ILE A 201 3.41 -23.81 5.28
CA ILE A 201 3.30 -25.01 4.44
C ILE A 201 4.71 -25.51 4.02
N GLY A 202 5.59 -24.60 3.61
CA GLY A 202 6.97 -24.93 3.22
C GLY A 202 7.80 -25.58 4.33
N LYS A 203 7.69 -25.07 5.57
CA LYS A 203 8.37 -25.67 6.75
C LYS A 203 7.87 -27.09 7.06
N THR A 204 6.58 -27.35 6.86
CA THR A 204 5.96 -28.65 7.17
C THR A 204 6.38 -29.73 6.17
N LYS A 205 6.49 -29.41 4.87
CA LYS A 205 6.99 -30.34 3.84
C LYS A 205 8.48 -30.69 4.04
N LYS A 206 9.31 -29.73 4.47
CA LYS A 206 10.75 -29.96 4.70
C LYS A 206 11.03 -30.87 5.90
N ARG A 207 10.21 -30.81 6.96
CA ARG A 207 10.34 -31.73 8.12
C ARG A 207 10.06 -33.19 7.74
N ARG A 208 9.01 -33.44 6.95
CA ARG A 208 8.65 -34.81 6.51
C ARG A 208 9.69 -35.44 5.56
N LYS A 209 10.51 -34.64 4.87
CA LYS A 209 11.54 -35.15 3.96
C LYS A 209 12.85 -35.53 4.67
N ASN A 210 13.03 -35.14 5.93
CA ASN A 210 14.22 -35.44 6.73
C ASN A 210 14.00 -36.60 7.74
N GLU A 211 12.81 -37.21 7.75
CA GLU A 211 12.46 -38.33 8.65
C GLU A 211 12.42 -39.70 7.93
N ASN A 212 12.84 -39.75 6.66
CA ASN A 212 13.04 -40.98 5.87
C ASN A 212 14.49 -41.07 5.40
#